data_AF-I8W1M9-F1
#
_entry.id   AF-I8W1M9-F1
#
_cell.length_a   1.000
_cell.length_b   1.000
_cell.length_c   1.000
_cell.angle_alpha   90.00
_cell.angle_beta   90.00
_cell.angle_gamma   90.00
#
_symmetry.space_group_name_H-M   'P 1'
#
loop_
_entity.id
_entity.type
_entity.pdbx_description
1 polymer ?
#
loop_
_entity_poly.entity_id
_entity_poly.type
_entity_poly.pdbx_seq_one_letter_code
_entity_poly.pdbx_strand_id
1 'polypeptide(L)'
;MKSNKYMNWFFAAAMTVAGFSMVACEDEPDKYEVSGGVPTVKYVRLTDPAAADSLLVGQYMSNTVCLVGDNLRSIYELYFNDQKAILNSSYITDHTLIVDVPKNIPAVVTDKIYMVTQAKDTVTYDFKVLVPSPEVNSMSCEFSKPGSEVTLYGDYFIDDPNVPLTITMAGNVPVTNITKISKTAVSFILPANAAQGYLTVKSIYGTGRSKFQYYDTRNILFDWDGSHGGLALAHGWRDGSKVWKAEDENSIDGAYII
;
A
#
# COMPACT_ATOMS: atom_id res chain seq x y z
N MET A 1 -16.30 -49.77 -71.95
CA MET A 1 -16.09 -49.23 -70.59
C MET A 1 -14.65 -48.70 -70.47
N LYS A 2 -14.32 -47.53 -71.07
CA LYS A 2 -12.94 -46.97 -71.08
C LYS A 2 -12.84 -45.46 -70.78
N SER A 3 -13.95 -44.75 -70.54
CA SER A 3 -13.90 -43.30 -70.25
C SER A 3 -13.82 -42.93 -68.76
N ASN A 4 -14.00 -43.87 -67.82
CA ASN A 4 -14.02 -43.56 -66.38
C ASN A 4 -12.65 -43.36 -65.72
N LYS A 5 -11.53 -43.81 -66.32
CA LYS A 5 -10.20 -43.66 -65.71
C LYS A 5 -9.66 -42.22 -65.82
N TYR A 6 -9.89 -41.55 -66.95
CA TYR A 6 -9.43 -40.17 -67.15
C TYR A 6 -10.31 -39.15 -66.42
N MET A 7 -11.62 -39.43 -66.31
CA MET A 7 -12.55 -38.61 -65.53
C MET A 7 -12.19 -38.62 -64.03
N ASN A 8 -11.85 -39.79 -63.47
CA ASN A 8 -11.41 -39.88 -62.07
C ASN A 8 -10.09 -39.16 -61.81
N TRP A 9 -9.16 -39.17 -62.77
CA TRP A 9 -7.88 -38.47 -62.62
C TRP A 9 -8.04 -36.96 -62.75
N PHE A 10 -8.94 -36.50 -63.62
CA PHE A 10 -9.31 -35.09 -63.74
C PHE A 10 -10.02 -34.57 -62.48
N PHE A 11 -10.94 -35.35 -61.91
CA PHE A 11 -11.57 -35.02 -60.63
C PHE A 11 -10.58 -35.03 -59.45
N ALA A 12 -9.61 -35.96 -59.43
CA ALA A 12 -8.56 -35.98 -58.41
C ALA A 12 -7.62 -34.77 -58.51
N ALA A 13 -7.27 -34.34 -59.72
CA ALA A 13 -6.47 -33.15 -59.97
C ALA A 13 -7.22 -31.86 -59.60
N ALA A 14 -8.52 -31.78 -59.91
CA ALA A 14 -9.36 -30.65 -59.53
C ALA A 14 -9.55 -30.52 -58.00
N MET A 15 -9.68 -31.65 -57.30
CA MET A 15 -9.76 -31.68 -55.83
C MET A 15 -8.46 -31.27 -55.15
N THR A 16 -7.31 -31.62 -55.72
CA THR A 16 -6.00 -31.22 -55.19
C THR A 16 -5.74 -29.73 -55.40
N VAL A 17 -6.13 -29.15 -56.54
CA VAL A 17 -6.01 -27.70 -56.79
C VAL A 17 -6.96 -26.88 -55.90
N ALA A 18 -8.18 -27.37 -55.65
CA ALA A 18 -9.12 -26.73 -54.71
C ALA A 18 -8.68 -26.83 -53.22
N GLY A 19 -7.82 -27.80 -52.89
CA GLY A 19 -7.25 -27.96 -51.54
C GLY A 19 -6.19 -26.92 -51.19
N PHE A 20 -5.52 -26.32 -52.18
CA PHE A 20 -4.47 -25.30 -51.96
C PHE A 20 -5.01 -23.87 -51.84
N SER A 21 -6.29 -23.62 -52.15
CA SER A 21 -6.93 -22.30 -51.97
C SER A 21 -7.47 -22.06 -50.56
N MET A 22 -7.27 -23.01 -49.65
CA MET A 22 -7.61 -22.89 -48.23
C MET A 22 -6.45 -22.19 -47.49
N VAL A 23 -6.02 -21.02 -47.97
CA VAL A 23 -5.22 -20.13 -47.14
C VAL A 23 -6.20 -19.62 -46.09
N ALA A 24 -6.20 -20.28 -44.93
CA ALA A 24 -6.94 -19.81 -43.78
C ALA A 24 -6.51 -18.35 -43.57
N CYS A 25 -7.46 -17.42 -43.69
CA CYS A 25 -7.27 -16.07 -43.17
C CYS A 25 -6.74 -16.22 -41.75
N GLU A 26 -5.69 -15.48 -41.39
CA GLU A 26 -5.27 -15.39 -40.00
C GLU A 26 -6.49 -14.93 -39.19
N ASP A 27 -7.07 -15.88 -38.47
CA ASP A 27 -8.22 -15.68 -37.62
C ASP A 27 -7.69 -14.85 -36.44
N GLU A 28 -7.94 -13.53 -36.49
CA GLU A 28 -7.47 -12.50 -35.55
C GLU A 28 -6.00 -12.01 -35.73
N PRO A 29 -5.70 -11.17 -36.75
CA PRO A 29 -4.36 -10.58 -36.92
C PRO A 29 -3.95 -9.66 -35.76
N ASP A 30 -4.92 -9.17 -34.97
CA ASP A 30 -4.69 -8.26 -33.83
C ASP A 30 -4.63 -9.00 -32.48
N LYS A 31 -4.58 -10.33 -32.48
CA LYS A 31 -4.51 -11.12 -31.25
C LYS A 31 -3.20 -10.85 -30.51
N TYR A 32 -3.29 -10.66 -29.19
CA TYR A 32 -2.10 -10.47 -28.36
C TYR A 32 -1.24 -11.75 -28.34
N GLU A 33 0.01 -11.60 -28.74
CA GLU A 33 1.04 -12.63 -28.61
C GLU A 33 2.22 -12.08 -27.81
N VAL A 34 2.68 -12.88 -26.85
CA VAL A 34 3.90 -12.59 -26.07
C VAL A 34 5.08 -12.65 -27.02
N SER A 35 5.85 -11.57 -27.12
CA SER A 35 7.04 -11.53 -27.97
C SER A 35 8.24 -12.18 -27.28
N GLY A 36 9.21 -12.65 -28.07
CA GLY A 36 10.51 -13.07 -27.56
C GLY A 36 11.45 -11.88 -27.29
N GLY A 37 12.62 -12.17 -26.70
CA GLY A 37 13.69 -11.19 -26.52
C GLY A 37 13.62 -10.41 -25.20
N VAL A 38 14.55 -9.45 -25.06
CA VAL A 38 14.77 -8.70 -23.81
C VAL A 38 13.98 -7.38 -23.85
N PRO A 39 13.13 -7.07 -22.86
CA PRO A 39 12.42 -5.81 -22.79
C PRO A 39 13.36 -4.68 -22.35
N THR A 40 13.13 -3.46 -22.83
CA THR A 40 13.84 -2.26 -22.36
C THR A 40 12.85 -1.17 -21.99
N VAL A 41 12.99 -0.62 -20.79
CA VAL A 41 12.19 0.54 -20.34
C VAL A 41 13.08 1.78 -20.41
N LYS A 42 12.62 2.79 -21.15
CA LYS A 42 13.33 4.07 -21.29
C LYS A 42 12.92 5.03 -20.18
N TYR A 43 11.62 5.10 -19.90
CA TYR A 43 11.05 5.92 -18.84
C TYR A 43 9.66 5.44 -18.45
N VAL A 44 9.18 5.94 -17.31
CA VAL A 44 7.81 5.73 -16.82
C VAL A 44 7.11 7.08 -16.79
N ARG A 45 5.82 7.12 -17.18
CA ARG A 45 5.00 8.34 -17.17
C ARG A 45 3.61 8.09 -16.58
N LEU A 46 2.88 9.18 -16.35
CA LEU A 46 1.44 9.14 -16.08
C LEU A 46 0.66 8.68 -17.32
N THR A 47 -0.51 8.08 -17.08
CA THR A 47 -1.42 7.63 -18.16
C THR A 47 -2.22 8.76 -18.78
N ASP A 48 -2.39 9.88 -18.07
CA ASP A 48 -3.06 11.07 -18.58
C ASP A 48 -2.26 11.67 -19.76
N PRO A 49 -2.84 11.73 -20.98
CA PRO A 49 -2.18 12.33 -22.13
C PRO A 49 -1.75 13.78 -21.91
N ALA A 50 -2.49 14.56 -21.12
CA ALA A 50 -2.14 15.96 -20.83
C ALA A 50 -0.94 16.09 -19.89
N ALA A 51 -0.65 15.04 -19.11
CA ALA A 51 0.48 14.98 -18.19
C ALA A 51 1.58 14.01 -18.67
N ALA A 52 1.54 13.59 -19.94
CA ALA A 52 2.45 12.61 -20.52
C ALA A 52 3.94 12.98 -20.44
N ASP A 53 4.25 14.27 -20.39
CA ASP A 53 5.62 14.79 -20.23
C ASP A 53 6.15 14.68 -18.78
N SER A 54 5.29 14.24 -17.84
CA SER A 54 5.68 14.00 -16.44
C SER A 54 6.33 12.62 -16.31
N LEU A 55 7.66 12.62 -16.28
CA LEU A 55 8.45 11.42 -16.03
C LEU A 55 8.40 11.07 -14.53
N LEU A 56 8.12 9.80 -14.25
CA LEU A 56 8.01 9.25 -12.91
C LEU A 56 9.25 8.43 -12.57
N VAL A 57 9.86 8.74 -11.44
CA VAL A 57 10.90 7.91 -10.80
C VAL A 57 10.33 7.06 -9.65
N GLY A 58 9.04 7.24 -9.35
CA GLY A 58 8.29 6.47 -8.38
C GLY A 58 6.82 6.86 -8.38
N GLN A 59 5.99 6.03 -7.75
CA GLN A 59 4.55 6.25 -7.69
C GLN A 59 3.95 5.56 -6.47
N TYR A 60 2.85 6.11 -5.95
CA TYR A 60 2.10 5.50 -4.86
C TYR A 60 1.46 4.17 -5.25
N MET A 61 1.34 3.25 -4.29
CA MET A 61 0.58 2.01 -4.46
C MET A 61 -0.83 2.28 -4.99
N SER A 62 -1.37 1.35 -5.79
CA SER A 62 -2.70 1.42 -6.44
C SER A 62 -2.86 2.51 -7.50
N ASN A 63 -1.82 3.28 -7.82
CA ASN A 63 -1.86 4.21 -8.95
C ASN A 63 -1.39 3.51 -10.23
N THR A 64 -1.94 3.92 -11.36
CA THR A 64 -1.59 3.41 -12.69
C THR A 64 -0.39 4.15 -13.26
N VAL A 65 0.54 3.41 -13.88
CA VAL A 65 1.70 3.95 -14.58
C VAL A 65 1.77 3.41 -16.01
N CYS A 66 2.42 4.16 -16.89
CA CYS A 66 2.72 3.74 -18.26
C CYS A 66 4.24 3.62 -18.43
N LEU A 67 4.72 2.39 -18.63
CA LEU A 67 6.09 2.10 -19.01
C LEU A 67 6.23 2.37 -20.51
N VAL A 68 7.25 3.13 -20.89
CA VAL A 68 7.56 3.42 -22.31
C VAL A 68 8.94 2.89 -22.64
N GLY A 69 9.02 2.14 -23.73
CA GLY A 69 10.19 1.31 -24.00
C GLY A 69 10.14 0.62 -25.36
N ASP A 70 10.87 -0.48 -25.47
CA ASP A 70 10.87 -1.37 -26.63
C ASP A 70 10.76 -2.83 -26.18
N ASN A 71 10.13 -3.66 -27.02
CA ASN A 71 9.87 -5.07 -26.76
C ASN A 71 9.11 -5.35 -25.46
N LEU A 72 8.16 -4.49 -25.08
CA LEU A 72 7.44 -4.62 -23.80
C LEU A 72 6.46 -5.81 -23.77
N ARG A 73 6.07 -6.36 -24.93
CA ARG A 73 5.26 -7.58 -25.01
C ARG A 73 5.99 -8.84 -24.54
N SER A 74 7.32 -8.80 -24.40
CA SER A 74 8.08 -9.95 -23.88
C SER A 74 8.03 -10.07 -22.37
N ILE A 75 7.48 -9.06 -21.69
CA ILE A 75 7.24 -9.07 -20.25
C ILE A 75 6.11 -10.06 -19.96
N TYR A 76 6.47 -11.18 -19.35
CA TYR A 76 5.53 -12.22 -18.94
C TYR A 76 5.05 -12.02 -17.50
N GLU A 77 5.93 -11.55 -16.61
CA GLU A 77 5.57 -11.11 -15.27
C GLU A 77 6.24 -9.78 -14.96
N LEU A 78 5.57 -8.95 -14.16
CA LEU A 78 6.08 -7.67 -13.71
C LEU A 78 5.95 -7.61 -12.20
N TYR A 79 7.01 -7.20 -11.51
CA TYR A 79 7.03 -7.02 -10.07
C TYR A 79 7.49 -5.60 -9.74
N PHE A 80 6.86 -4.98 -8.76
CA PHE A 80 7.35 -3.76 -8.12
C PHE A 80 7.88 -4.16 -6.76
N ASN A 81 9.19 -4.02 -6.55
CA ASN A 81 9.89 -4.68 -5.44
C ASN A 81 9.60 -6.19 -5.46
N ASP A 82 9.02 -6.74 -4.39
CA ASP A 82 8.60 -8.13 -4.27
C ASP A 82 7.11 -8.35 -4.60
N GLN A 83 6.37 -7.31 -5.01
CA GLN A 83 4.93 -7.40 -5.27
C GLN A 83 4.64 -7.60 -6.75
N LYS A 84 3.97 -8.70 -7.09
CA LYS A 84 3.56 -9.02 -8.47
C LYS A 84 2.43 -8.09 -8.92
N ALA A 85 2.60 -7.46 -10.08
CA ALA A 85 1.56 -6.69 -10.75
C ALA A 85 0.68 -7.60 -11.63
N ILE A 86 -0.55 -7.16 -11.85
CA ILE A 86 -1.50 -7.83 -12.75
C ILE A 86 -1.38 -7.17 -14.13
N LEU A 87 -1.04 -7.97 -15.13
CA LEU A 87 -0.90 -7.52 -16.51
C LEU A 87 -2.19 -7.76 -17.28
N ASN A 88 -2.67 -6.73 -17.98
CA ASN A 88 -3.77 -6.84 -18.93
C ASN A 88 -3.20 -6.74 -20.34
N SER A 89 -3.25 -7.85 -21.09
CA SER A 89 -2.73 -7.94 -22.46
C SER A 89 -3.30 -6.87 -23.41
N SER A 90 -4.52 -6.39 -23.17
CA SER A 90 -5.13 -5.33 -23.98
C SER A 90 -4.44 -3.97 -23.84
N TYR A 91 -3.61 -3.79 -22.81
CA TYR A 91 -2.87 -2.55 -22.52
C TYR A 91 -1.36 -2.69 -22.69
N ILE A 92 -0.93 -3.70 -23.45
CA ILE A 92 0.48 -3.96 -23.74
C ILE A 92 0.70 -3.92 -25.24
N THR A 93 1.50 -2.96 -25.68
CA THR A 93 2.05 -2.88 -27.03
C THR A 93 3.55 -3.14 -26.98
N ASP A 94 4.20 -3.15 -28.14
CA ASP A 94 5.66 -3.30 -28.19
C ASP A 94 6.41 -2.14 -27.50
N HIS A 95 5.78 -0.95 -27.45
CA HIS A 95 6.42 0.28 -26.96
C HIS A 95 5.83 0.83 -25.67
N THR A 96 4.63 0.38 -25.28
CA THR A 96 3.95 0.88 -24.08
C THR A 96 3.28 -0.24 -23.29
N LEU A 97 3.45 -0.24 -21.97
CA LEU A 97 2.76 -1.15 -21.05
C LEU A 97 2.11 -0.32 -19.95
N ILE A 98 0.78 -0.39 -19.84
CA ILE A 98 0.04 0.29 -18.76
C ILE A 98 -0.30 -0.74 -17.69
N VAL A 99 0.03 -0.40 -16.44
CA VAL A 99 -0.11 -1.31 -15.30
C VAL A 99 -0.32 -0.55 -14.00
N ASP A 100 -1.04 -1.15 -13.07
CA ASP A 100 -1.21 -0.63 -11.72
C ASP A 100 -0.05 -1.05 -10.82
N VAL A 101 0.48 -0.10 -10.04
CA VAL A 101 1.38 -0.42 -8.94
C VAL A 101 0.59 -1.24 -7.90
N PRO A 102 1.07 -2.42 -7.47
CA PRO A 102 0.36 -3.26 -6.51
C PRO A 102 -0.08 -2.52 -5.26
N LYS A 103 -1.27 -2.87 -4.75
CA LYS A 103 -1.85 -2.28 -3.53
C LYS A 103 -1.21 -2.76 -2.23
N ASN A 104 -0.52 -3.91 -2.29
CA ASN A 104 0.11 -4.52 -1.14
C ASN A 104 1.45 -3.86 -0.86
N ILE A 105 1.77 -3.71 0.42
CA ILE A 105 3.04 -3.11 0.84
C ILE A 105 4.14 -4.15 0.62
N PRO A 106 5.26 -3.77 -0.02
CA PRO A 106 6.37 -4.68 -0.21
C PRO A 106 7.00 -5.08 1.13
N ALA A 107 7.33 -6.36 1.30
CA ALA A 107 8.04 -6.84 2.49
C ALA A 107 9.54 -6.58 2.38
N VAL A 108 10.07 -6.55 1.15
CA VAL A 108 11.45 -6.17 0.85
C VAL A 108 11.43 -5.00 -0.14
N VAL A 109 11.96 -3.84 0.27
CA VAL A 109 12.04 -2.65 -0.59
C VAL A 109 13.37 -2.64 -1.33
N THR A 110 13.33 -2.80 -2.65
CA THR A 110 14.52 -2.77 -3.52
C THR A 110 14.58 -1.55 -4.44
N ASP A 111 13.52 -0.74 -4.46
CA ASP A 111 13.33 0.42 -5.34
C ASP A 111 13.48 0.07 -6.85
N LYS A 112 12.97 -1.12 -7.24
CA LYS A 112 13.08 -1.64 -8.61
C LYS A 112 11.78 -2.24 -9.12
N ILE A 113 11.57 -2.10 -10.42
CA ILE A 113 10.68 -2.94 -11.21
C ILE A 113 11.48 -4.14 -11.74
N TYR A 114 10.95 -5.34 -11.60
CA TYR A 114 11.49 -6.57 -12.18
C TYR A 114 10.57 -7.04 -13.31
N MET A 115 11.12 -7.12 -14.52
CA MET A 115 10.45 -7.62 -15.72
C MET A 115 10.98 -9.02 -15.99
N VAL A 116 10.10 -10.02 -15.88
CA VAL A 116 10.45 -11.42 -16.10
C VAL A 116 9.91 -11.86 -17.45
N THR A 117 10.78 -12.38 -18.31
CA THR A 117 10.38 -12.91 -19.62
C THR A 117 9.84 -14.33 -19.51
N GLN A 118 9.25 -14.85 -20.60
CA GLN A 118 8.82 -16.26 -20.65
C GLN A 118 9.98 -17.24 -20.45
N ALA A 119 11.20 -16.86 -20.87
CA ALA A 119 12.42 -17.62 -20.67
C ALA A 119 12.98 -17.54 -19.23
N LYS A 120 12.30 -16.80 -18.33
CA LYS A 120 12.70 -16.53 -16.94
C LYS A 120 13.93 -15.64 -16.78
N ASP A 121 14.33 -14.93 -17.83
CA ASP A 121 15.28 -13.83 -17.70
C ASP A 121 14.63 -12.67 -16.95
N THR A 122 15.41 -11.99 -16.10
CA THR A 122 14.92 -10.86 -15.31
C THR A 122 15.69 -9.60 -15.69
N VAL A 123 14.96 -8.57 -16.13
CA VAL A 123 15.48 -7.23 -16.38
C VAL A 123 14.96 -6.28 -15.31
N THR A 124 15.84 -5.44 -14.77
CA THR A 124 15.48 -4.48 -13.73
C THR A 124 15.40 -3.06 -14.26
N TYR A 125 14.51 -2.26 -13.70
CA TYR A 125 14.43 -0.82 -13.92
C TYR A 125 14.27 -0.10 -12.57
N ASP A 126 14.99 0.99 -12.34
CA ASP A 126 14.94 1.72 -11.07
C ASP A 126 13.63 2.52 -10.95
N PHE A 127 12.82 2.19 -9.94
CA PHE A 127 11.53 2.83 -9.72
C PHE A 127 11.04 2.62 -8.29
N LYS A 128 10.68 3.71 -7.61
CA LYS A 128 10.27 3.67 -6.21
C LYS A 128 8.77 3.40 -6.06
N VAL A 129 8.41 2.49 -5.18
CA VAL A 129 7.03 2.36 -4.71
C VAL A 129 6.86 3.26 -3.49
N LEU A 130 6.05 4.30 -3.63
CA LEU A 130 5.75 5.22 -2.55
C LEU A 130 4.63 4.65 -1.69
N VAL A 131 4.88 4.58 -0.39
CA VAL A 131 3.87 4.24 0.62
C VAL A 131 3.63 5.50 1.46
N PRO A 132 2.39 5.80 1.87
CA PRO A 132 2.13 6.92 2.76
C PRO A 132 2.92 6.82 4.07
N SER A 133 3.25 7.98 4.64
CA SER A 133 3.80 8.04 6.00
C SER A 133 2.77 7.54 7.03
N PRO A 134 3.22 7.09 8.22
CA PRO A 134 2.33 6.61 9.26
C PRO A 134 1.19 7.57 9.59
N GLU A 135 -0.02 7.07 9.73
CA GLU A 135 -1.16 7.84 10.24
C GLU A 135 -1.44 7.45 11.67
N VAL A 136 -1.41 8.41 12.61
CA VAL A 136 -1.61 8.15 14.03
C VAL A 136 -2.92 8.82 14.47
N ASN A 137 -4.00 8.04 14.49
CA ASN A 137 -5.37 8.54 14.58
C ASN A 137 -5.88 8.60 16.02
N SER A 138 -5.66 7.54 16.81
CA SER A 138 -6.10 7.46 18.21
C SER A 138 -5.18 6.59 19.05
N MET A 139 -5.40 6.60 20.37
CA MET A 139 -4.71 5.77 21.35
C MET A 139 -5.73 5.06 22.24
N SER A 140 -5.38 3.87 22.74
CA SER A 140 -6.27 3.09 23.62
C SER A 140 -6.71 3.87 24.86
N CYS A 141 -5.81 4.68 25.42
CA CYS A 141 -6.13 5.66 26.45
C CYS A 141 -5.04 6.75 26.47
N GLU A 142 -5.45 8.01 26.29
CA GLU A 142 -4.54 9.16 26.25
C GLU A 142 -4.03 9.55 27.65
N PHE A 143 -4.71 9.10 28.71
CA PHE A 143 -4.37 9.34 30.12
C PHE A 143 -3.74 8.13 30.82
N SER A 144 -3.26 7.13 30.06
CA SER A 144 -2.56 5.99 30.65
C SER A 144 -1.32 6.42 31.45
N LYS A 145 -1.13 5.80 32.62
CA LYS A 145 0.02 6.04 33.48
C LYS A 145 1.29 5.42 32.87
N PRO A 146 2.47 6.05 33.01
CA PRO A 146 3.74 5.47 32.58
C PRO A 146 3.93 4.03 33.07
N GLY A 147 4.49 3.17 32.22
CA GLY A 147 4.65 1.74 32.47
C GLY A 147 3.46 0.86 32.06
N SER A 148 2.31 1.46 31.73
CA SER A 148 1.17 0.72 31.17
C SER A 148 1.39 0.39 29.68
N GLU A 149 0.81 -0.73 29.24
CA GLU A 149 0.73 -1.04 27.81
C GLU A 149 -0.39 -0.22 27.16
N VAL A 150 -0.06 0.40 26.03
CA VAL A 150 -0.95 1.27 25.27
C VAL A 150 -0.86 0.91 23.79
N THR A 151 -1.94 1.15 23.05
CA THR A 151 -2.00 0.87 21.61
C THR A 151 -2.35 2.13 20.82
N LEU A 152 -1.54 2.46 19.82
CA LEU A 152 -1.88 3.44 18.79
C LEU A 152 -2.68 2.77 17.69
N TYR A 153 -3.73 3.43 17.23
CA TYR A 153 -4.54 3.01 16.08
C TYR A 153 -4.39 3.98 14.93
N GLY A 154 -4.31 3.45 13.72
CA GLY A 154 -3.91 4.21 12.56
C GLY A 154 -3.79 3.38 11.29
N ASP A 155 -2.92 3.82 10.41
CA ASP A 155 -2.55 3.09 9.20
C ASP A 155 -1.06 3.31 8.85
N TYR A 156 -0.51 2.45 7.99
CA TYR A 156 0.87 2.50 7.50
C TYR A 156 1.94 2.41 8.60
N PHE A 157 1.66 1.68 9.68
CA PHE A 157 2.67 1.28 10.66
C PHE A 157 3.50 0.11 10.12
N ILE A 158 4.55 0.45 9.38
CA ILE A 158 5.42 -0.52 8.73
C ILE A 158 6.74 -0.60 9.46
N ASP A 159 7.07 -1.82 9.87
CA ASP A 159 8.36 -2.17 10.44
C ASP A 159 9.20 -2.86 9.36
N ASP A 160 10.46 -2.46 9.23
CA ASP A 160 11.41 -3.00 8.28
C ASP A 160 12.71 -3.38 9.03
N PRO A 161 13.32 -4.54 8.74
CA PRO A 161 14.54 -4.97 9.42
C PRO A 161 15.73 -4.01 9.31
N ASN A 162 15.83 -3.22 8.23
CA ASN A 162 16.93 -2.29 8.00
C ASN A 162 16.65 -0.90 8.57
N VAL A 163 15.38 -0.51 8.62
CA VAL A 163 14.93 0.79 9.13
C VAL A 163 13.69 0.54 10.01
N PRO A 164 13.89 0.17 11.29
CA PRO A 164 12.80 -0.23 12.16
C PRO A 164 11.85 0.94 12.48
N LEU A 165 10.59 0.61 12.76
CA LEU A 165 9.60 1.57 13.20
C LEU A 165 9.99 2.12 14.58
N THR A 166 9.93 3.44 14.73
CA THR A 166 10.23 4.12 16.00
C THR A 166 9.07 5.01 16.42
N ILE A 167 8.86 5.10 17.73
CA ILE A 167 7.85 5.98 18.34
C ILE A 167 8.57 6.92 19.29
N THR A 168 8.24 8.20 19.22
CA THR A 168 8.81 9.24 20.08
C THR A 168 7.67 10.04 20.70
N MET A 169 7.65 10.13 22.03
CA MET A 169 6.72 10.97 22.78
C MET A 169 7.14 12.44 22.67
N ALA A 170 6.29 13.35 23.17
CA ALA A 170 6.65 14.76 23.27
C ALA A 170 7.98 14.96 24.04
N GLY A 171 8.74 15.98 23.66
CA GLY A 171 10.06 16.24 24.25
C GLY A 171 11.18 15.30 23.76
N ASN A 172 10.98 14.60 22.63
CA ASN A 172 11.92 13.66 22.05
C ASN A 172 12.23 12.44 22.94
N VAL A 173 11.26 12.00 23.73
CA VAL A 173 11.42 10.81 24.59
C VAL A 173 11.15 9.56 23.75
N PRO A 174 12.16 8.70 23.50
CA PRO A 174 11.98 7.52 22.69
C PRO A 174 11.19 6.44 23.44
N VAL A 175 10.30 5.76 22.73
CA VAL A 175 9.70 4.51 23.20
C VAL A 175 10.69 3.38 22.95
N THR A 176 11.08 2.66 23.99
CA THR A 176 12.09 1.61 23.92
C THR A 176 11.52 0.20 23.89
N ASN A 177 10.24 0.03 24.23
CA ASN A 177 9.60 -1.28 24.36
C ASN A 177 8.30 -1.33 23.56
N ILE A 178 8.42 -1.65 22.27
CA ILE A 178 7.29 -1.92 21.38
C ILE A 178 6.97 -3.42 21.49
N THR A 179 5.73 -3.74 21.85
CA THR A 179 5.29 -5.11 22.14
C THR A 179 4.66 -5.79 20.92
N LYS A 180 3.99 -5.01 20.06
CA LYS A 180 3.33 -5.54 18.87
C LYS A 180 3.23 -4.49 17.77
N ILE A 181 3.48 -4.89 16.53
CA ILE A 181 3.31 -4.05 15.34
C ILE A 181 2.40 -4.77 14.35
N SER A 182 1.46 -4.03 13.80
CA SER A 182 0.64 -4.41 12.65
C SER A 182 0.41 -3.16 11.81
N LYS A 183 0.00 -3.31 10.55
CA LYS A 183 -0.25 -2.17 9.64
C LYS A 183 -1.11 -1.06 10.26
N THR A 184 -2.12 -1.42 11.06
CA THR A 184 -3.13 -0.48 11.60
C THR A 184 -3.07 -0.27 13.11
N ALA A 185 -2.22 -1.01 13.82
CA ALA A 185 -2.06 -0.84 15.26
C ALA A 185 -0.63 -1.14 15.74
N VAL A 186 -0.12 -0.32 16.66
CA VAL A 186 1.16 -0.53 17.35
C VAL A 186 0.97 -0.44 18.85
N SER A 187 1.35 -1.49 19.57
CA SER A 187 1.30 -1.58 21.03
C SER A 187 2.70 -1.42 21.62
N PHE A 188 2.81 -0.70 22.73
CA PHE A 188 4.08 -0.42 23.39
C PHE A 188 3.88 -0.12 24.88
N ILE A 189 4.96 -0.22 25.66
CA ILE A 189 4.98 0.21 27.07
C ILE A 189 5.31 1.69 27.14
N LEU A 190 4.43 2.46 27.76
CA LEU A 190 4.58 3.90 27.89
C LEU A 190 5.83 4.25 28.73
N PRO A 191 6.75 5.11 28.24
CA PRO A 191 8.00 5.38 28.94
C PRO A 191 7.77 6.18 30.23
N ALA A 192 8.61 5.94 31.24
CA ALA A 192 8.51 6.55 32.58
C ALA A 192 8.50 8.09 32.56
N ASN A 193 9.19 8.69 31.59
CA ASN A 193 9.32 10.13 31.39
C ASN A 193 8.47 10.65 30.21
N ALA A 194 7.38 9.96 29.87
CA ALA A 194 6.43 10.45 28.86
C ALA A 194 5.89 11.83 29.25
N ALA A 195 6.19 12.84 28.44
CA ALA A 195 5.67 14.18 28.62
C ALA A 195 4.34 14.36 27.87
N GLN A 196 3.48 15.23 28.40
CA GLN A 196 2.27 15.67 27.70
C GLN A 196 2.61 16.20 26.30
N GLY A 197 1.82 15.80 25.31
CA GLY A 197 1.89 16.37 23.96
C GLY A 197 1.77 15.34 22.85
N TYR A 198 2.05 15.79 21.64
CA TYR A 198 1.93 14.96 20.45
C TYR A 198 3.05 13.92 20.37
N LEU A 199 2.68 12.73 19.88
CA LEU A 199 3.61 11.66 19.59
C LEU A 199 3.97 11.68 18.11
N THR A 200 5.11 11.08 17.79
CA THR A 200 5.58 10.91 16.43
C THR A 200 5.92 9.45 16.19
N VAL A 201 5.44 8.89 15.08
CA VAL A 201 5.77 7.55 14.61
C VAL A 201 6.55 7.68 13.31
N LYS A 202 7.73 7.08 13.24
CA LYS A 202 8.60 7.09 12.06
C LYS A 202 8.78 5.68 11.54
N SER A 203 8.59 5.51 10.24
CA SER A 203 8.86 4.28 9.48
C SER A 203 9.82 4.57 8.32
N ILE A 204 10.08 3.56 7.49
CA ILE A 204 10.89 3.70 6.27
C ILE A 204 10.31 4.69 5.27
N TYR A 205 8.99 4.91 5.35
CA TYR A 205 8.23 5.74 4.41
C TYR A 205 7.94 7.15 4.95
N GLY A 206 8.58 7.53 6.06
CA GLY A 206 8.52 8.89 6.59
C GLY A 206 8.03 8.96 8.02
N THR A 207 7.35 10.04 8.37
CA THR A 207 7.07 10.40 9.75
C THR A 207 5.65 10.93 9.90
N GLY A 208 4.89 10.30 10.78
CA GLY A 208 3.52 10.64 11.13
C GLY A 208 3.42 11.24 12.53
N ARG A 209 2.67 12.32 12.69
CA ARG A 209 2.35 12.90 14.01
C ARG A 209 0.94 12.49 14.43
N SER A 210 0.74 12.26 15.73
CA SER A 210 -0.59 12.00 16.29
C SER A 210 -1.57 13.14 16.06
N LYS A 211 -2.86 12.79 15.85
CA LYS A 211 -3.96 13.77 15.81
C LYS A 211 -4.37 14.25 17.21
N PHE A 212 -4.01 13.51 18.24
CA PHE A 212 -4.26 13.77 19.67
C PHE A 212 -2.96 14.04 20.44
N GLN A 213 -3.05 14.52 21.67
CA GLN A 213 -1.91 14.61 22.60
C GLN A 213 -2.00 13.49 23.64
N TYR A 214 -0.86 12.91 24.02
CA TYR A 214 -0.78 12.16 25.27
C TYR A 214 -0.99 13.13 26.43
N TYR A 215 -1.77 12.70 27.43
CA TYR A 215 -2.15 13.47 28.61
C TYR A 215 -2.73 14.85 28.23
N ASP A 216 -3.74 14.87 27.35
CA ASP A 216 -4.29 16.10 26.79
C ASP A 216 -5.18 16.84 27.79
N THR A 217 -4.62 17.87 28.43
CA THR A 217 -5.31 18.70 29.43
C THR A 217 -5.95 19.96 28.81
N ARG A 218 -6.01 20.05 27.47
CA ARG A 218 -6.56 21.24 26.79
C ARG A 218 -8.08 21.19 26.76
N ASN A 219 -8.71 22.34 27.03
CA ASN A 219 -10.17 22.53 26.91
C ASN A 219 -10.99 21.49 27.70
N ILE A 220 -10.49 21.03 28.85
CA ILE A 220 -11.22 20.15 29.74
C ILE A 220 -12.45 20.89 30.27
N LEU A 221 -13.62 20.31 30.04
CA LEU A 221 -14.89 20.84 30.54
C LEU A 221 -15.25 20.24 31.90
N PHE A 222 -14.93 18.95 32.09
CA PHE A 222 -15.23 18.17 33.29
C PHE A 222 -14.08 17.20 33.57
N ASP A 223 -13.40 17.41 34.69
CA ASP A 223 -12.40 16.50 35.29
C ASP A 223 -12.88 15.92 36.63
N TRP A 224 -14.00 16.43 37.17
CA TRP A 224 -14.64 15.95 38.41
C TRP A 224 -13.82 16.12 39.69
N ASP A 225 -12.64 16.72 39.61
CA ASP A 225 -11.79 17.10 40.73
C ASP A 225 -11.20 18.53 40.61
N GLY A 226 -11.37 19.20 39.47
CA GLY A 226 -10.86 20.54 39.19
C GLY A 226 -9.35 20.59 38.94
N SER A 227 -8.65 19.45 38.87
CA SER A 227 -7.19 19.37 38.73
C SER A 227 -6.67 19.94 37.40
N HIS A 228 -7.51 19.96 36.38
CA HIS A 228 -7.20 20.41 35.01
C HIS A 228 -8.04 21.62 34.58
N GLY A 229 -8.64 22.32 35.54
CA GLY A 229 -9.49 23.49 35.29
C GLY A 229 -10.90 23.16 34.80
N GLY A 230 -11.29 21.88 34.81
CA GLY A 230 -12.64 21.44 34.56
C GLY A 230 -13.58 21.69 35.74
N LEU A 231 -14.87 21.43 35.51
CA LEU A 231 -15.85 21.45 36.59
C LEU A 231 -15.69 20.21 37.48
N ALA A 232 -15.40 20.44 38.76
CA ALA A 232 -15.31 19.40 39.78
C ALA A 232 -16.68 18.83 40.21
N LEU A 233 -17.76 19.57 39.99
CA LEU A 233 -19.12 19.22 40.43
C LEU A 233 -20.15 19.61 39.37
N ALA A 234 -21.20 18.78 39.21
CA ALA A 234 -22.30 19.08 38.31
C ALA A 234 -23.27 20.09 38.94
N HIS A 235 -23.55 21.20 38.23
CA HIS A 235 -24.50 22.22 38.67
C HIS A 235 -25.93 21.93 38.17
N GLY A 236 -26.48 20.79 38.59
CA GLY A 236 -27.84 20.34 38.20
C GLY A 236 -28.85 20.35 39.35
N TRP A 237 -30.12 20.10 39.03
CA TRP A 237 -31.18 19.92 40.05
C TRP A 237 -31.12 18.58 40.78
N ARG A 238 -30.52 17.57 40.14
CA ARG A 238 -30.35 16.23 40.74
C ARG A 238 -29.05 16.20 41.53
N ASP A 239 -29.10 15.62 42.71
CA ASP A 239 -27.92 15.36 43.53
C ASP A 239 -27.00 14.36 42.82
N GLY A 240 -25.85 14.84 42.35
CA GLY A 240 -24.83 14.08 41.65
C GLY A 240 -23.90 13.28 42.57
N SER A 241 -23.98 13.44 43.89
CA SER A 241 -23.10 12.76 44.85
C SER A 241 -23.19 11.22 44.79
N LYS A 242 -24.28 10.68 44.23
CA LYS A 242 -24.49 9.23 44.08
C LYS A 242 -23.71 8.61 42.93
N VAL A 243 -23.39 9.40 41.90
CA VAL A 243 -22.66 8.96 40.70
C VAL A 243 -21.22 9.43 40.71
N TRP A 244 -20.92 10.51 41.44
CA TRP A 244 -19.56 10.96 41.69
C TRP A 244 -18.82 10.02 42.63
N LYS A 245 -17.57 9.72 42.29
CA LYS A 245 -16.64 8.92 43.07
C LYS A 245 -15.37 9.72 43.29
N ALA A 246 -14.95 9.80 44.54
CA ALA A 246 -13.59 10.25 44.87
C ALA A 246 -12.56 9.31 44.24
N GLU A 247 -11.32 9.78 44.11
CA GLU A 247 -10.21 8.98 43.61
C GLU A 247 -10.10 7.63 44.37
N ASP A 248 -10.02 6.56 43.61
CA ASP A 248 -9.92 5.18 44.08
C ASP A 248 -9.07 4.34 43.11
N GLU A 249 -9.01 3.03 43.34
CA GLU A 249 -8.23 2.08 42.53
C GLU A 249 -8.67 1.97 41.06
N ASN A 250 -9.89 2.40 40.73
CA ASN A 250 -10.43 2.39 39.36
C ASN A 250 -10.20 3.72 38.64
N SER A 251 -9.65 4.72 39.33
CA SER A 251 -9.47 6.07 38.82
C SER A 251 -8.34 6.14 37.79
N ILE A 252 -8.64 6.73 36.63
CA ILE A 252 -7.65 7.03 35.60
C ILE A 252 -6.80 8.21 36.06
N ASP A 253 -7.46 9.32 36.40
CA ASP A 253 -6.86 10.56 36.85
C ASP A 253 -7.84 11.29 37.77
N GLY A 254 -7.62 11.23 39.08
CA GLY A 254 -8.47 11.89 40.07
C GLY A 254 -9.88 11.31 40.22
N ALA A 255 -10.83 12.16 40.62
CA ALA A 255 -12.22 11.77 40.83
C ALA A 255 -12.95 11.53 39.48
N TYR A 256 -14.04 10.77 39.51
CA TYR A 256 -14.77 10.41 38.29
C TYR A 256 -16.28 10.21 38.55
N ILE A 257 -17.04 9.97 37.48
CA ILE A 257 -18.46 9.65 37.55
C ILE A 257 -18.75 8.25 37.00
N ILE A 258 -19.78 7.58 37.53
CA ILE A 258 -20.30 6.28 37.07
C ILE A 258 -21.67 6.44 36.43
#